data_AF-A0A6I3HZK4-F1
#
_entry.id   AF-A0A6I3HZK4-F1
#
_cell.length_a   1.000
_cell.length_b   1.000
_cell.length_c   1.000
_cell.angle_alpha   90.00
_cell.angle_beta   90.00
_cell.angle_gamma   90.00
#
_symmetry.space_group_name_H-M   'P 1'
#
loop_
_entity.id
_entity.type
_entity.pdbx_description
1 polymer ?
#
loop_
_entity_poly.entity_id
_entity_poly.type
_entity_poly.pdbx_seq_one_letter_code
_entity_poly.pdbx_strand_id
1 'polypeptide(L)' 'MTLRFASKNGRAQLVVGPNNNLVDLAEVSGGKFDSDPIKAFPRWAELRAFAATVTE' A
#
# COMPACT_ATOMS: atom_id res chain seq x y z
N MET A 1 2.64 -12.26 5.00
CA MET A 1 3.37 -11.04 4.62
C MET A 1 3.15 -9.98 5.70
N THR A 2 4.20 -9.32 6.21
CA THR A 2 4.02 -8.17 7.11
C THR A 2 3.71 -6.94 6.27
N LEU A 3 2.60 -6.24 6.54
CA LEU A 3 2.28 -4.98 5.89
C LEU A 3 3.36 -3.95 6.22
N ARG A 4 4.02 -3.44 5.18
CA ARG A 4 4.97 -2.33 5.26
C ARG A 4 4.46 -1.23 4.35
N PHE A 5 4.29 -0.04 4.93
CA PHE A 5 3.64 1.10 4.31
C PHE A 5 4.57 2.30 4.33
N ALA A 6 4.60 3.04 3.24
CA ALA A 6 5.43 4.23 3.12
C ALA A 6 4.66 5.35 2.44
N SER A 7 5.11 6.59 2.64
CA SER A 7 4.73 7.73 1.83
C SER A 7 5.93 8.15 1.00
N LYS A 8 5.74 8.28 -0.32
CA LYS A 8 6.75 8.79 -1.25
C LYS A 8 6.12 9.87 -2.12
N ASN A 9 6.73 11.04 -2.16
CA ASN A 9 6.22 12.21 -2.91
C ASN A 9 4.75 12.53 -2.57
N GLY A 10 4.37 12.39 -1.30
CA GLY A 10 3.00 12.64 -0.83
C GLY A 10 1.98 11.55 -1.15
N ARG A 11 2.40 10.43 -1.77
CA ARG A 11 1.51 9.33 -2.17
C ARG A 11 1.74 8.07 -1.33
N ALA A 12 0.67 7.35 -1.06
CA ALA A 12 0.65 6.08 -0.34
C ALA A 12 1.32 4.98 -1.17
N GLN A 13 2.27 4.27 -0.56
CA GLN A 13 3.03 3.19 -1.18
C GLN A 13 2.97 1.92 -0.33
N LEU A 14 2.97 0.78 -0.98
CA LEU A 14 3.26 -0.51 -0.34
C LEU A 14 4.74 -0.86 -0.55
N VAL A 15 5.38 -1.34 0.51
CA VAL A 15 6.76 -1.84 0.46
C VAL A 15 6.70 -3.36 0.25
N VAL A 16 6.98 -3.80 -0.96
CA VAL A 16 6.91 -5.20 -1.38
C VAL A 16 8.31 -5.80 -1.51
N GLY A 17 8.41 -7.11 -1.31
CA GLY A 17 9.64 -7.83 -1.61
C GLY A 17 10.81 -7.76 -0.62
N PRO A 18 11.85 -8.56 -0.86
CA PRO A 18 13.10 -8.50 -0.10
C PRO A 18 13.89 -7.21 -0.38
N ASN A 19 13.71 -6.61 -1.56
CA ASN A 19 14.43 -5.39 -1.97
C ASN A 19 13.75 -4.08 -1.54
N ASN A 20 12.64 -4.17 -0.78
CA ASN A 20 11.84 -3.02 -0.35
C ASN A 20 11.35 -2.14 -1.51
N ASN A 21 10.92 -2.79 -2.60
CA ASN A 21 10.35 -2.10 -3.74
C ASN A 21 9.09 -1.34 -3.31
N LEU A 22 8.92 -0.14 -3.84
CA LEU A 22 7.77 0.71 -3.57
C LEU A 22 6.82 0.63 -4.75
N VAL A 23 5.58 0.24 -4.47
CA VAL A 23 4.48 0.25 -5.45
C VAL A 23 3.40 1.22 -5.00
N ASP A 24 2.87 2.00 -5.94
CA ASP A 24 1.83 2.97 -5.65
C ASP A 24 0.53 2.26 -5.27
N LEU A 25 0.00 2.59 -4.09
CA LEU A 25 -1.17 1.91 -3.55
C LEU A 25 -2.41 2.16 -4.40
N ALA A 26 -2.59 3.36 -4.95
CA ALA A 26 -3.76 3.67 -5.75
C ALA A 26 -3.72 2.93 -7.10
N GLU A 27 -2.53 2.82 -7.70
CA GLU A 27 -2.34 2.10 -8.97
C GLU A 27 -2.53 0.59 -8.80
N VAL A 28 -1.82 -0.04 -7.86
CA VAL A 28 -1.87 -1.50 -7.68
C VAL A 28 -3.25 -1.97 -7.19
N SER A 29 -4.01 -1.09 -6.53
CA SER A 29 -5.36 -1.40 -6.08
C SER A 29 -6.46 -1.06 -7.09
N GLY A 30 -6.11 -0.55 -8.28
CA GLY A 30 -7.08 -0.15 -9.30
C GLY A 30 -8.04 0.95 -8.81
N GLY A 31 -7.56 1.85 -7.94
CA GLY A 31 -8.35 2.93 -7.35
C GLY A 31 -9.19 2.53 -6.12
N LYS A 32 -9.07 1.30 -5.61
CA LYS A 32 -9.76 0.87 -4.38
C LYS A 32 -9.30 1.65 -3.15
N PHE A 33 -8.03 2.04 -3.12
CA PHE A 33 -7.43 2.92 -2.11
C PHE A 33 -7.00 4.23 -2.75
N ASP A 34 -7.12 5.32 -1.98
CA ASP A 34 -6.68 6.65 -2.41
C ASP A 34 -5.15 6.74 -2.37
N SER A 35 -4.58 7.64 -3.18
CA SER A 35 -3.17 8.00 -3.12
C SER A 35 -2.80 8.77 -1.85
N ASP A 36 -3.74 9.38 -1.15
CA ASP A 36 -3.51 10.04 0.14
C ASP A 36 -3.23 9.01 1.25
N PRO A 37 -2.03 9.02 1.87
CA PRO A 37 -1.69 8.10 2.95
C PRO A 37 -2.62 8.16 4.15
N ILE A 38 -3.16 9.34 4.47
CA ILE A 38 -4.00 9.52 5.65
C ILE A 38 -5.32 8.75 5.48
N LYS A 39 -5.86 8.70 4.26
CA LYS A 39 -7.11 7.98 3.95
C LYS A 39 -6.97 6.46 4.03
N ALA A 40 -5.74 5.94 4.04
CA ALA A 40 -5.48 4.51 4.20
C ALA A 40 -5.64 4.03 5.66
N PHE A 41 -5.33 4.88 6.65
CA PHE A 41 -5.36 4.49 8.07
C PHE A 41 -6.75 4.09 8.61
N PRO A 42 -7.86 4.79 8.27
CA PRO A 42 -9.20 4.34 8.67
C PRO A 42 -9.57 2.95 8.15
N ARG A 43 -8.94 2.51 7.05
CA ARG A 43 -9.18 1.21 6.40
C ARG A 43 -8.01 0.24 6.61
N TRP A 44 -7.24 0.40 7.70
CA TRP A 44 -5.98 -0.32 7.90
C TRP A 44 -6.12 -1.85 7.88
N ALA A 45 -7.21 -2.39 8.42
CA ALA A 45 -7.47 -3.83 8.39
C ALA A 45 -7.68 -4.34 6.95
N GLU A 46 -8.42 -3.59 6.14
CA GLU A 46 -8.67 -3.91 4.74
C GLU A 46 -7.41 -3.75 3.89
N LEU A 47 -6.64 -2.69 4.14
CA LEU A 47 -5.34 -2.49 3.51
C LEU A 47 -4.38 -3.65 3.82
N ARG A 48 -4.36 -4.13 5.06
CA ARG A 48 -3.55 -5.29 5.45
C ARG A 48 -3.96 -6.55 4.70
N ALA A 49 -5.26 -6.82 4.56
CA ALA A 49 -5.75 -7.95 3.79
C ALA A 49 -5.38 -7.82 2.31
N PHE A 50 -5.51 -6.64 1.72
CA PHE A 50 -5.11 -6.36 0.34
C PHE A 50 -3.59 -6.50 0.14
N ALA A 51 -2.76 -5.93 1.01
CA ALA A 51 -1.31 -6.03 0.91
C ALA A 51 -0.80 -7.48 1.01
N ALA A 52 -1.57 -8.39 1.62
CA ALA A 52 -1.25 -9.81 1.63
C ALA A 52 -1.46 -10.48 0.27
N THR A 53 -2.26 -9.91 -0.64
CA THR A 53 -2.45 -10.39 -2.02
C THR A 53 -1.44 -9.80 -2.99
N VAL A 54 -0.71 -8.75 -2.59
CA VAL A 54 0.35 -8.15 -3.41
C VAL A 54 1.65 -8.89 -3.14
N THR A 55 1.87 -9.96 -3.90
CA THR A 55 3.14 -10.67 -4.01
C THR A 55 3.84 -10.13 -5.24
N GLU A 56 5.09 -9.66 -5.12
CA GLU A 56 5.90 -9.31 -6.30
C GLU A 56 5.89 -10.42 -7.37
#